data_AF-A0A2C1Z7U8-F1
#
_entry.id   AF-A0A2C1Z7U8-F1
#
_cell.length_a   1.000
_cell.length_b   1.000
_cell.length_c   1.000
_cell.angle_alpha   90.00
_cell.angle_beta   90.00
_cell.angle_gamma   90.00
#
_symmetry.space_group_name_H-M   'P 1'
#
loop_
_entity.id
_entity.type
_entity.pdbx_description
1 polymer ?
#
loop_
_entity_poly.entity_id
_entity_poly.type
_entity_poly.pdbx_seq_one_letter_code
_entity_poly.pdbx_strand_id
1 'polypeptide(L)' 'MYLKKAMVGDNIVSMNGIKGKVEKVGENSVIVEILENTSGRNFENNKTVVSHKKYVVL' A
#
# COMPACT_ATOMS: atom_id res chain seq x y z
N MET A 1 19.16 -1.71 -7.83
CA MET A 1 17.96 -0.90 -8.17
C MET A 1 17.20 -0.68 -6.87
N TYR A 2 17.25 0.52 -6.28
CA TYR A 2 16.57 0.81 -5.02
C TYR A 2 15.07 0.97 -5.31
N LEU A 3 14.24 0.12 -4.73
CA LEU A 3 12.78 0.33 -4.73
C LEU A 3 12.51 1.68 -4.06
N LYS A 4 11.87 2.60 -4.79
CA LYS A 4 11.47 3.91 -4.26
C LYS A 4 10.55 3.66 -3.06
N LYS A 5 10.97 4.09 -1.87
CA LYS A 5 10.10 4.05 -0.68
C LYS A 5 8.96 5.05 -0.90
N ALA A 6 7.73 4.58 -0.71
CA ALA A 6 6.56 5.45 -0.74
C ALA A 6 6.60 6.43 0.42
N MET A 7 6.08 7.64 0.19
CA MET A 7 5.91 8.69 1.18
C MET A 7 4.43 8.83 1.54
N VAL A 8 4.13 9.50 2.65
CA VAL A 8 2.75 9.82 3.01
C VAL A 8 2.13 10.64 1.89
N GLY A 9 0.96 10.20 1.40
CA GLY A 9 0.25 10.80 0.29
C GLY A 9 0.48 10.12 -1.07
N ASP A 10 1.51 9.28 -1.21
CA ASP A 10 1.74 8.54 -2.45
C ASP A 10 0.65 7.49 -2.69
N ASN A 11 0.36 7.24 -3.96
CA ASN A 11 -0.47 6.11 -4.37
C ASN A 11 0.42 4.91 -4.64
N ILE A 12 0.07 3.76 -4.06
CA ILE A 12 0.78 2.50 -4.27
C ILE A 12 -0.18 1.42 -4.75
N VAL A 13 0.37 0.48 -5.50
CA VAL A 13 -0.30 -0.76 -5.88
C VAL A 13 0.44 -1.91 -5.21
N SER A 14 -0.25 -2.63 -4.34
CA SER A 14 0.26 -3.89 -3.78
C SER A 14 0.22 -4.97 -4.84
N MET A 15 1.20 -5.87 -4.81
CA MET A 15 1.21 -7.11 -5.62
C MET A 15 -0.02 -8.00 -5.40
N ASN A 16 -0.79 -7.75 -4.34
CA ASN A 16 -2.04 -8.46 -4.07
C ASN A 16 -3.25 -7.89 -4.84
N GLY A 17 -3.11 -6.82 -5.62
CA GLY A 17 -4.25 -6.15 -6.27
C GLY A 17 -4.97 -5.13 -5.38
N ILE A 18 -4.24 -4.51 -4.45
CA ILE A 18 -4.78 -3.44 -3.62
C ILE A 18 -4.16 -2.14 -4.10
N LYS A 19 -4.99 -1.21 -4.55
CA LYS A 19 -4.56 0.15 -4.84
C LYS A 19 -4.99 1.05 -3.70
N GLY A 20 -4.05 1.79 -3.15
CA GLY A 20 -4.31 2.61 -1.99
C GLY A 20 -3.37 3.80 -1.89
N LYS A 21 -3.75 4.73 -1.02
CA LYS A 21 -2.96 5.91 -0.70
C LYS A 21 -2.25 5.70 0.62
N VAL A 22 -0.96 6.01 0.67
CA VAL A 22 -0.14 5.84 1.87
C VAL A 22 -0.56 6.88 2.91
N GLU A 23 -1.03 6.39 4.05
CA GLU A 23 -1.36 7.22 5.21
C GLU A 23 -0.15 7.35 6.13
N LYS A 24 0.59 6.25 6.33
CA LYS A 24 1.73 6.19 7.24
C LYS A 24 2.84 5.32 6.68
N VAL A 25 4.08 5.76 6.86
CA VAL A 25 5.29 5.00 6.48
C VAL A 25 5.96 4.52 7.77
N GLY A 26 6.07 3.20 7.93
CA GLY A 26 6.89 2.57 8.96
C GLY A 26 8.26 2.19 8.42
N GLU A 27 9.06 1.51 9.25
CA GLU A 27 10.43 1.12 8.85
C GLU A 27 10.45 -0.02 7.81
N ASN A 28 9.49 -0.96 7.91
CA ASN A 28 9.42 -2.17 7.09
C ASN A 28 8.14 -2.27 6.23
N SER A 29 7.19 -1.38 6.46
CA SER A 29 5.86 -1.41 5.84
C SER A 29 5.24 -0.03 5.77
N VAL A 30 4.19 0.09 4.97
CA VAL A 30 3.35 1.27 4.87
C VAL A 30 1.91 0.90 5.21
N ILE A 31 1.23 1.80 5.89
CA ILE A 31 -0.22 1.73 6.09
C ILE A 31 -0.86 2.49 4.93
N VAL A 32 -1.77 1.82 4.26
CA VAL A 32 -2.46 2.34 3.08
C VAL A 32 -3.96 2.27 3.27
N GLU A 33 -4.60 3.38 2.95
CA GLU A 33 -6.04 3.46 2.78
C GLU A 33 -6.38 2.92 1.39
N ILE A 34 -7.26 1.92 1.37
CA ILE A 34 -7.67 1.18 0.19
C ILE A 34 -8.63 2.05 -0.60
N LEU A 35 -8.22 2.42 -1.81
CA LEU A 35 -9.05 3.14 -2.77
C LEU A 35 -9.74 2.14 -3.71
N GLU A 36 -9.05 1.07 -4.06
CA GLU A 36 -9.57 0.02 -4.94
C GLU A 36 -9.02 -1.34 -4.49
N ASN A 37 -9.91 -2.33 -4.49
CA ASN A 37 -9.62 -3.68 -4.01
C ASN A 37 -10.06 -4.71 -5.05
N THR A 38 -9.11 -5.28 -5.76
CA THR A 38 -9.33 -6.40 -6.69
C THR A 38 -8.87 -7.73 -6.11
N SER A 39 -8.43 -7.73 -4.85
CA SER A 39 -7.89 -8.91 -4.17
C SER A 39 -8.93 -9.91 -3.67
N GLY A 40 -10.23 -9.55 -3.71
CA GLY A 40 -11.31 -10.37 -3.17
C GLY A 40 -11.29 -10.54 -1.64
N ARG A 41 -10.43 -9.79 -0.93
CA ARG A 41 -10.33 -9.80 0.53
C ARG A 41 -11.17 -8.68 1.12
N ASN A 42 -11.89 -8.95 2.20
CA ASN A 42 -12.58 -7.89 2.94
C ASN A 42 -11.59 -7.24 3.92
N PHE A 43 -11.51 -5.92 3.92
CA PHE A 43 -10.66 -5.16 4.84
C PHE A 43 -11.53 -4.32 5.77
N GLU A 44 -11.46 -4.58 7.07
CA GLU A 44 -12.13 -3.73 8.05
C GLU A 44 -11.48 -2.33 8.04
N ASN A 45 -12.31 -1.29 8.02
CA ASN A 45 -11.91 0.12 7.94
C ASN A 45 -11.19 0.54 6.64
N ASN A 46 -11.23 -0.26 5.56
CA ASN A 46 -10.58 0.06 4.29
C ASN A 46 -9.08 0.41 4.44
N LYS A 47 -8.38 -0.20 5.40
CA LYS A 47 -6.94 0.01 5.61
C LYS A 47 -6.21 -1.31 5.57
N THR A 48 -4.98 -1.29 5.08
CA THR A 48 -4.11 -2.46 5.08
C THR A 48 -2.66 -2.08 5.25
N VAL A 49 -1.85 -3.05 5.65
CA VAL A 49 -0.41 -2.90 5.84
C VAL A 49 0.31 -3.62 4.72
N VAL A 50 1.14 -2.90 3.97
CA VAL A 50 1.89 -3.44 2.84
C VAL A 50 3.38 -3.28 3.07
N SER A 51 4.14 -4.36 2.90
CA SER A 51 5.60 -4.32 3.03
C SER A 51 6.25 -3.53 1.90
N HIS A 52 7.35 -2.83 2.17
CA HIS A 52 8.18 -2.14 1.15
C HIS A 52 8.62 -3.04 -0.01
N LYS A 53 8.62 -4.36 0.18
CA LYS A 53 8.98 -5.34 -0.86
C LYS A 53 7.80 -5.80 -1.74
N LYS A 54 6.56 -5.42 -1.38
CA LYS A 54 5.32 -5.96 -1.97
C LYS A 54 4.39 -4.87 -2.55
N TYR A 55 4.95 -3.71 -2.91
CA TYR A 55 4.22 -2.66 -3.62
C TYR A 55 5.07 -1.96 -4.67
N VAL A 56 4.39 -1.24 -5.56
CA VAL A 56 4.96 -0.30 -6.52
C VAL A 56 4.34 1.08 -6.26
N VAL A 57 5.17 2.12 -6.21
CA VAL A 57 4.73 3.52 -6.12
C VAL A 57 4.38 4.02 -7.52
N LEU A 58 3.22 4.66 -7.66
CA LEU A 58 2.76 5.26 -8.92
C LEU A 58 3.29 6.69 -9.09
#